data_AF-A0A941D591-F1
#
_entry.id   AF-A0A941D591-F1
#
_cell.length_a   1.000
_cell.length_b   1.000
_cell.length_c   1.000
_cell.angle_alpha   90.00
_cell.angle_beta   90.00
_cell.angle_gamma   90.00
#
_symmetry.space_group_name_H-M   'P 1'
#
loop_
_entity.id
_entity.type
_entity.pdbx_description
1 polymer ?
#
loop_
_entity_poly.entity_id
_entity_poly.type
_entity_poly.pdbx_seq_one_letter_code
_entity_poly.pdbx_strand_id
1 'polypeptide(L)'
;MERHTPPARGALVLGASSGIGRATALRLAGEGVPLVLAGRDEDALAAVADACRDRGGEADVATLDVRDDARVREVVDDAARRFGDGLAVVHSAAVVAYGPFDEVPDEVMDEVVAAGVLGTVSVCRAALRAFRREGGGHLVVVGSLLGQIATPYMSGYVLSKWAVHGLVRTLQIETRDRAGTSVSLVSPGGIDTPVYRQAATVMGRHGSPPPPVRSADAVARRVVHVLRHPRRQTHVGPANALAITGFRLLPPVYDVLVTPLMRALGLTPWSGLDPSPGNVHEPRHPAPSDPPEDPVSERRRLHRPRVSRTVAASAETVWEVLADGWQYSTWVVGAARVREVDAGWPNAESRVHHSVGPWPAMLSDVTVAEEAHPPHHLVLRARGWPAGEATVEIDVVPDGPRTCTVSIGEDAATGPGRLVPLPLRQLAILPRNRETLRRLGLLAEGRQREQDADGKDAPADAAERLTEGR
;
A
#
# COMPACT_ATOMS: atom_id res chain seq x y z
N MET A 1 -7.29 17.13 36.81
CA MET A 1 -8.48 16.30 36.53
C MET A 1 -8.22 15.55 35.23
N GLU A 2 -7.82 14.28 35.32
CA GLU A 2 -7.62 13.45 34.13
C GLU A 2 -8.97 13.25 33.43
N ARG A 3 -9.05 13.74 32.19
CA ARG A 3 -10.23 13.64 31.33
C ARG A 3 -10.34 12.20 30.83
N HIS A 4 -11.05 11.35 31.55
CA HIS A 4 -11.29 9.99 31.12
C HIS A 4 -12.48 9.98 30.15
N THR A 5 -12.20 9.84 28.85
CA THR A 5 -13.23 9.39 27.90
C THR A 5 -13.48 7.91 28.21
N PRO A 6 -14.74 7.48 28.41
CA PRO A 6 -15.03 6.07 28.67
C PRO A 6 -14.55 5.19 27.50
N PRO A 7 -14.20 3.92 27.74
CA PRO A 7 -13.88 2.98 26.67
C PRO A 7 -15.07 2.87 25.70
N ALA A 8 -14.78 2.66 24.42
CA ALA A 8 -15.80 2.57 23.39
C ALA A 8 -16.75 1.40 23.67
N ARG A 9 -18.05 1.69 23.81
CA ARG A 9 -19.13 0.69 23.93
C ARG A 9 -19.67 0.24 22.58
N GLY A 10 -19.37 1.01 21.52
CA GLY A 10 -19.62 0.68 20.13
C GLY A 10 -19.00 1.73 19.23
N ALA A 11 -18.85 1.42 17.95
CA ALA A 11 -18.24 2.33 16.98
C ALA A 11 -19.03 2.43 15.67
N LEU A 12 -19.25 3.66 15.21
CA LEU A 12 -19.70 3.98 13.86
C LEU A 12 -18.47 4.27 12.99
N VAL A 13 -18.24 3.46 11.95
CA VAL A 13 -17.12 3.62 11.03
C VAL A 13 -17.64 4.06 9.67
N LEU A 14 -17.37 5.32 9.29
CA LEU A 14 -17.75 5.87 7.98
C LEU A 14 -16.60 5.74 6.98
N GLY A 15 -16.92 5.26 5.77
CA GLY A 15 -15.94 4.82 4.78
C GLY A 15 -15.43 3.41 5.09
N ALA A 16 -16.28 2.54 5.64
CA ALA A 16 -15.91 1.20 6.10
C ALA A 16 -15.73 0.16 4.99
N SER A 17 -16.20 0.43 3.77
CA SER A 17 -16.18 -0.55 2.67
C SER A 17 -14.77 -0.93 2.19
N SER A 18 -13.75 -0.08 2.42
CA SER A 18 -12.39 -0.37 1.96
C SER A 18 -11.29 0.32 2.78
N GLY A 19 -10.03 0.03 2.45
CA GLY A 19 -8.85 0.75 2.95
C GLY A 19 -8.77 0.86 4.47
N ILE A 20 -8.54 2.09 4.97
CA ILE A 20 -8.35 2.38 6.40
C ILE A 20 -9.63 2.11 7.21
N GLY A 21 -10.81 2.40 6.67
CA GLY A 21 -12.08 2.16 7.34
C GLY A 21 -12.32 0.67 7.55
N ARG A 22 -12.19 -0.15 6.49
CA ARG A 22 -12.25 -1.63 6.58
C ARG A 22 -11.26 -2.16 7.61
N ALA A 23 -9.99 -1.77 7.52
CA ALA A 23 -8.97 -2.23 8.47
C ALA A 23 -9.27 -1.83 9.92
N THR A 24 -9.89 -0.66 10.14
CA THR A 24 -10.32 -0.21 11.46
C THR A 24 -11.49 -1.04 11.98
N ALA A 25 -12.49 -1.31 11.15
CA ALA A 25 -13.63 -2.16 11.49
C ALA A 25 -13.17 -3.56 11.91
N LEU A 26 -12.35 -4.23 11.08
CA LEU A 26 -11.85 -5.58 11.39
C LEU A 26 -11.07 -5.65 12.70
N ARG A 27 -10.32 -4.59 13.04
CA ARG A 27 -9.58 -4.53 14.32
C ARG A 27 -10.50 -4.34 15.51
N LEU A 28 -11.47 -3.44 15.42
CA LEU A 28 -12.42 -3.20 16.50
C LEU A 28 -13.32 -4.43 16.73
N ALA A 29 -13.72 -5.12 15.65
CA ALA A 29 -14.45 -6.37 15.73
C ALA A 29 -13.66 -7.47 16.47
N GLY A 30 -12.36 -7.61 16.18
CA GLY A 30 -11.49 -8.54 16.90
C GLY A 30 -11.25 -8.18 18.38
N GLU A 31 -11.67 -6.99 18.82
CA GLU A 31 -11.68 -6.57 20.22
C GLU A 31 -13.08 -6.68 20.86
N GLY A 32 -14.06 -7.22 20.13
CA GLY A 32 -15.44 -7.38 20.58
C GLY A 32 -16.24 -6.08 20.66
N VAL A 33 -15.78 -5.01 19.99
CA VAL A 33 -16.52 -3.73 19.93
C VAL A 33 -17.66 -3.87 18.90
N PRO A 34 -18.94 -3.65 19.28
CA PRO A 34 -20.05 -3.66 18.33
C PRO A 34 -19.93 -2.50 17.32
N LEU A 35 -20.19 -2.78 16.04
CA LEU A 35 -19.96 -1.86 14.94
C LEU A 35 -21.22 -1.50 14.18
N VAL A 36 -21.26 -0.25 13.69
CA VAL A 36 -22.09 0.16 12.57
C VAL A 36 -21.14 0.59 11.44
N LEU A 37 -21.22 -0.09 10.31
CA LEU A 37 -20.37 0.13 9.13
C LEU A 37 -21.15 0.96 8.12
N ALA A 38 -20.63 2.15 7.79
CA ALA A 38 -21.30 3.07 6.89
C ALA A 38 -20.45 3.42 5.66
N GLY A 39 -21.12 3.53 4.52
CA GLY A 39 -20.54 3.82 3.21
C GLY A 39 -21.60 3.71 2.11
N ARG A 40 -21.20 3.97 0.87
CA ARG A 40 -22.12 4.00 -0.29
C ARG A 40 -22.38 2.64 -0.92
N ASP A 41 -21.48 1.69 -0.70
CA ASP A 41 -21.47 0.37 -1.36
C ASP A 41 -21.98 -0.69 -0.38
N GLU A 42 -23.23 -1.09 -0.53
CA GLU A 42 -23.90 -2.02 0.39
C GLU A 42 -23.26 -3.41 0.36
N ASP A 43 -22.94 -3.93 -0.82
CA ASP A 43 -22.33 -5.26 -0.97
C ASP A 43 -20.93 -5.30 -0.35
N ALA A 44 -20.11 -4.27 -0.59
CA ALA A 44 -18.80 -4.18 0.04
C ALA A 44 -18.90 -4.04 1.57
N LEU A 45 -19.90 -3.31 2.08
CA LEU A 45 -20.13 -3.22 3.52
C LEU A 45 -20.60 -4.55 4.12
N ALA A 46 -21.47 -5.28 3.43
CA ALA A 46 -21.91 -6.62 3.84
C ALA A 46 -20.71 -7.58 3.93
N ALA A 47 -19.83 -7.59 2.94
CA ALA A 47 -18.60 -8.39 2.97
C ALA A 47 -17.67 -8.02 4.15
N VAL A 48 -17.58 -6.73 4.50
CA VAL A 48 -16.81 -6.30 5.68
C VAL A 48 -17.51 -6.69 6.97
N ALA A 49 -18.84 -6.63 7.05
CA ALA A 49 -19.61 -7.08 8.20
C ALA A 49 -19.42 -8.58 8.43
N ASP A 50 -19.45 -9.41 7.38
CA ASP A 50 -19.17 -10.84 7.44
C ASP A 50 -17.76 -11.10 7.99
N ALA A 51 -16.75 -10.41 7.44
CA ALA A 51 -15.38 -10.53 7.92
C ALA A 51 -15.18 -10.03 9.37
N CYS A 52 -16.05 -9.14 9.88
CA CYS A 52 -16.09 -8.75 11.30
C CYS A 52 -16.72 -9.85 12.16
N ARG A 53 -17.81 -10.48 11.69
CA ARG A 53 -18.48 -11.61 12.36
C ARG A 53 -17.58 -12.83 12.46
N ASP A 54 -16.81 -13.13 11.41
CA ASP A 54 -15.80 -14.20 11.40
C ASP A 54 -14.69 -13.98 12.46
N ARG A 55 -14.50 -12.73 12.91
CA ARG A 55 -13.56 -12.37 13.97
C ARG A 55 -14.21 -12.35 15.37
N GLY A 56 -15.47 -12.77 15.48
CA GLY A 56 -16.23 -12.81 16.72
C GLY A 56 -16.83 -11.47 17.15
N GLY A 57 -16.86 -10.47 16.26
CA GLY A 57 -17.49 -9.17 16.52
C GLY A 57 -18.91 -9.07 15.98
N GLU A 58 -19.65 -8.05 16.43
CA GLU A 58 -20.95 -7.67 15.88
C GLU A 58 -20.79 -6.49 14.93
N ALA A 59 -21.40 -6.55 13.75
CA ALA A 59 -21.34 -5.46 12.77
C ALA A 59 -22.65 -5.35 11.98
N ASP A 60 -23.30 -4.20 12.09
CA ASP A 60 -24.46 -3.83 11.28
C ASP A 60 -24.03 -2.91 10.13
N VAL A 61 -24.78 -2.92 9.03
CA VAL A 61 -24.51 -2.09 7.84
C VAL A 61 -25.50 -0.93 7.76
N ALA A 62 -25.01 0.24 7.39
CA ALA A 62 -25.81 1.41 7.09
C ALA A 62 -25.35 2.07 5.79
N THR A 63 -26.08 1.83 4.69
CA THR A 63 -25.83 2.50 3.41
C THR A 63 -26.10 4.00 3.56
N LEU A 64 -25.09 4.80 3.23
CA LEU A 64 -25.05 6.25 3.43
C LEU A 64 -24.02 6.90 2.51
N ASP A 65 -24.42 8.01 1.88
CA ASP A 65 -23.50 8.98 1.34
C ASP A 65 -23.26 10.11 2.36
N VAL A 66 -22.00 10.41 2.67
CA VAL A 66 -21.67 11.50 3.61
C VAL A 66 -22.11 12.89 3.13
N ARG A 67 -22.43 13.04 1.84
CA ARG A 67 -23.01 14.25 1.24
C ARG A 67 -24.50 14.43 1.63
N ASP A 68 -25.18 13.36 2.05
CA ASP A 68 -26.56 13.43 2.54
C ASP A 68 -26.60 13.78 4.03
N ASP A 69 -26.76 15.07 4.28
CA ASP A 69 -26.85 15.66 5.61
C ASP A 69 -27.95 15.07 6.50
N ALA A 70 -29.08 14.65 5.93
CA ALA A 70 -30.19 14.09 6.70
C ALA A 70 -29.87 12.65 7.11
N ARG A 71 -29.40 11.84 6.16
CA ARG A 71 -29.03 10.45 6.41
C ARG A 71 -27.83 10.34 7.36
N VAL A 72 -26.83 11.22 7.26
CA VAL A 72 -25.70 11.27 8.22
C VAL A 72 -26.22 11.47 9.64
N ARG A 73 -27.14 12.43 9.85
CA ARG A 73 -27.69 12.72 11.18
C ARG A 73 -28.49 11.55 11.73
N GLU A 74 -29.32 10.93 10.90
CA GLU A 74 -30.10 9.75 11.28
C GLU A 74 -29.19 8.61 11.77
N VAL A 75 -28.21 8.19 10.96
CA VAL A 75 -27.31 7.08 11.29
C VAL A 75 -26.47 7.37 12.55
N VAL A 76 -25.99 8.61 12.69
CA VAL A 76 -25.23 9.02 13.90
C VAL A 76 -26.13 9.04 15.14
N ASP A 77 -27.36 9.55 15.03
CA ASP A 77 -28.30 9.60 16.13
C ASP A 77 -28.73 8.20 16.57
N ASP A 78 -28.89 7.26 15.63
CA ASP A 78 -29.22 5.87 15.91
C ASP A 78 -28.08 5.16 16.65
N ALA A 79 -26.85 5.33 16.16
CA ALA A 79 -25.66 4.80 16.83
C ALA A 79 -25.47 5.42 18.23
N ALA A 80 -25.76 6.71 18.39
CA ALA A 80 -25.68 7.40 19.68
C ALA A 80 -26.72 6.88 20.68
N ARG A 81 -27.98 6.67 20.26
CA ARG A 81 -29.00 6.05 21.13
C ARG A 81 -28.64 4.64 21.57
N ARG A 82 -27.94 3.89 20.71
CA ARG A 82 -27.49 2.52 21.03
C ARG A 82 -26.28 2.48 21.96
N PHE A 83 -25.27 3.32 21.74
CA PHE A 83 -23.97 3.22 22.42
C PHE A 83 -23.74 4.28 23.51
N GLY A 84 -24.59 5.31 23.58
CA GLY A 84 -24.56 6.37 24.59
C GLY A 84 -23.26 7.16 24.62
N ASP A 85 -22.79 7.50 25.82
CA ASP A 85 -21.54 8.21 26.10
C ASP A 85 -20.26 7.46 25.67
N GLY A 86 -20.39 6.18 25.31
CA GLY A 86 -19.32 5.32 24.81
C GLY A 86 -19.25 5.23 23.28
N LEU A 87 -19.99 6.05 22.53
CA LEU A 87 -19.93 6.05 21.06
C LEU A 87 -18.57 6.55 20.54
N ALA A 88 -17.91 5.73 19.73
CA ALA A 88 -16.80 6.15 18.87
C ALA A 88 -17.31 6.41 17.44
N VAL A 89 -16.99 7.58 16.87
CA VAL A 89 -17.26 7.88 15.45
C VAL A 89 -15.92 7.98 14.73
N VAL A 90 -15.65 7.06 13.81
CA VAL A 90 -14.45 7.05 12.97
C VAL A 90 -14.83 7.46 11.55
N HIS A 91 -14.33 8.60 11.09
CA HIS A 91 -14.59 9.11 9.75
C HIS A 91 -13.36 9.00 8.86
N SER A 92 -13.44 8.15 7.83
CA SER A 92 -12.38 7.94 6.83
C SER A 92 -12.83 8.16 5.39
N ALA A 93 -14.10 8.48 5.14
CA ALA A 93 -14.62 8.63 3.78
C ALA A 93 -14.00 9.86 3.08
N ALA A 94 -13.44 9.63 1.89
CA ALA A 94 -12.95 10.65 0.98
C ALA A 94 -12.82 10.06 -0.43
N VAL A 95 -12.93 10.91 -1.44
CA VAL A 95 -12.63 10.58 -2.85
C VAL A 95 -11.47 11.44 -3.33
N VAL A 96 -10.83 11.01 -4.42
CA VAL A 96 -9.60 11.63 -4.95
C VAL A 96 -9.74 11.79 -6.46
N ALA A 97 -9.20 12.90 -6.98
CA ALA A 97 -9.02 13.12 -8.41
C ALA A 97 -7.56 13.47 -8.71
N TYR A 98 -7.03 12.92 -9.80
CA TYR A 98 -5.69 13.15 -10.32
C TYR A 98 -5.73 13.92 -11.65
N GLY A 99 -5.01 15.04 -11.71
CA GLY A 99 -4.90 15.86 -12.91
C GLY A 99 -4.35 17.27 -12.65
N PRO A 100 -3.76 17.94 -13.65
CA PRO A 100 -3.58 19.39 -13.61
C PRO A 100 -4.90 20.08 -13.23
N PHE A 101 -4.81 21.16 -12.45
CA PHE A 101 -6.00 21.79 -11.86
C PHE A 101 -7.01 22.22 -12.91
N ASP A 102 -6.53 22.75 -14.03
CA ASP A 102 -7.28 23.23 -15.18
C ASP A 102 -7.75 22.13 -16.15
N GLU A 103 -7.37 20.87 -15.91
CA GLU A 103 -7.79 19.72 -16.73
C GLU A 103 -8.77 18.80 -16.00
N VAL A 104 -8.90 18.90 -14.68
CA VAL A 104 -9.89 18.12 -13.91
C VAL A 104 -11.28 18.72 -14.18
N PRO A 105 -12.29 17.93 -14.59
CA PRO A 105 -13.64 18.44 -14.82
C PRO A 105 -14.24 19.10 -13.57
N ASP A 106 -14.99 20.19 -13.78
CA ASP A 106 -15.61 20.97 -12.70
C ASP A 106 -16.48 20.09 -11.80
N GLU A 107 -17.28 19.19 -12.39
CA GLU A 107 -18.17 18.30 -11.65
C GLU A 107 -17.39 17.32 -10.76
N VAL A 108 -16.23 16.84 -11.22
CA VAL A 108 -15.37 15.96 -10.43
C VAL A 108 -14.74 16.73 -9.26
N MET A 109 -14.31 17.97 -9.51
CA MET A 109 -13.74 18.84 -8.47
C MET A 109 -14.77 19.17 -7.39
N ASP A 110 -15.98 19.57 -7.80
CA ASP A 110 -17.10 19.88 -6.90
C ASP A 110 -17.44 18.69 -6.01
N GLU A 111 -17.46 17.48 -6.56
CA GLU A 111 -17.78 16.27 -5.81
C GLU A 111 -16.68 15.86 -4.82
N VAL A 112 -15.40 16.05 -5.19
CA VAL A 112 -14.28 15.86 -4.27
C VAL A 112 -14.39 16.82 -3.08
N VAL A 113 -14.78 18.07 -3.32
CA VAL A 113 -15.01 19.07 -2.27
C VAL A 113 -16.25 18.74 -1.46
N ALA A 114 -17.37 18.38 -2.09
CA ALA A 114 -18.62 18.04 -1.42
C ALA A 114 -18.41 16.85 -0.48
N ALA A 115 -17.83 15.74 -0.95
CA ALA A 115 -17.58 14.56 -0.13
C ALA A 115 -16.49 14.81 0.93
N GLY A 116 -15.36 15.42 0.56
CA GLY A 116 -14.20 15.59 1.43
C GLY A 116 -14.37 16.69 2.48
N VAL A 117 -15.06 17.78 2.14
CA VAL A 117 -15.25 18.95 3.02
C VAL A 117 -16.65 18.95 3.63
N LEU A 118 -17.69 19.10 2.81
CA LEU A 118 -19.06 19.26 3.32
C LEU A 118 -19.53 18.00 4.05
N GLY A 119 -19.24 16.81 3.50
CA GLY A 119 -19.54 15.54 4.16
C GLY A 119 -18.81 15.39 5.49
N THR A 120 -17.54 15.80 5.58
CA THR A 120 -16.82 15.81 6.86
C THR A 120 -17.42 16.80 7.85
N VAL A 121 -17.86 17.98 7.40
CA VAL A 121 -18.59 18.95 8.24
C VAL A 121 -19.87 18.33 8.78
N SER A 122 -20.62 17.63 7.93
CA SER A 122 -21.87 16.95 8.29
C SER A 122 -21.65 15.93 9.41
N VAL A 123 -20.70 15.03 9.21
CA VAL A 123 -20.33 13.97 10.18
C VAL A 123 -19.85 14.56 11.49
N CYS A 124 -18.94 15.54 11.45
CA CYS A 124 -18.44 16.20 12.66
C CYS A 124 -19.57 16.88 13.44
N ARG A 125 -20.47 17.57 12.73
CA ARG A 125 -21.61 18.28 13.33
C ARG A 125 -22.60 17.32 13.97
N ALA A 126 -22.95 16.24 13.27
CA ALA A 126 -23.84 15.20 13.79
C ALA A 126 -23.23 14.54 15.04
N ALA A 127 -21.96 14.11 14.97
CA ALA A 127 -21.26 13.47 16.09
C ALA A 127 -21.21 14.37 17.33
N LEU A 128 -20.80 15.64 17.20
CA LEU A 128 -20.72 16.55 18.34
C LEU A 128 -22.07 16.94 18.92
N ARG A 129 -23.14 16.97 18.11
CA ARG A 129 -24.51 17.15 18.60
C ARG A 129 -24.95 15.94 19.40
N ALA A 130 -24.71 14.74 18.89
CA ALA A 130 -25.00 13.49 19.57
C ALA A 130 -24.23 13.38 20.91
N PHE A 131 -22.92 13.61 20.91
CA PHE A 131 -22.12 13.56 22.14
C PHE A 131 -22.60 14.52 23.21
N ARG A 132 -23.09 15.71 22.82
CA ARG A 132 -23.66 16.67 23.76
C ARG A 132 -24.97 16.16 24.39
N ARG A 133 -25.79 15.41 23.66
CA ARG A 133 -27.03 14.83 24.19
C ARG A 133 -26.76 13.62 25.09
N GLU A 134 -25.88 12.72 24.64
CA GLU A 134 -25.63 11.45 25.32
C GLU A 134 -24.59 11.54 26.45
N GLY A 135 -23.92 12.69 26.60
CA GLY A 135 -22.98 12.95 27.69
C GLY A 135 -21.51 12.64 27.39
N GLY A 136 -21.17 12.23 26.17
CA GLY A 136 -19.79 11.97 25.77
C GLY A 136 -19.64 11.27 24.44
N GLY A 137 -18.38 11.00 24.07
CA GLY A 137 -18.03 10.23 22.88
C GLY A 137 -16.67 10.61 22.31
N HIS A 138 -16.22 9.85 21.31
CA HIS A 138 -14.93 10.08 20.67
C HIS A 138 -15.07 10.18 19.15
N LEU A 139 -14.80 11.36 18.60
CA LEU A 139 -14.68 11.58 17.16
C LEU A 139 -13.22 11.41 16.71
N VAL A 140 -12.97 10.46 15.83
CA VAL A 140 -11.68 10.26 15.16
C VAL A 140 -11.85 10.56 13.67
N VAL A 141 -11.13 11.56 13.18
CA VAL A 141 -11.12 11.92 11.76
C VAL A 141 -9.80 11.49 11.14
N VAL A 142 -9.88 10.75 10.04
CA VAL A 142 -8.70 10.35 9.24
C VAL A 142 -8.35 11.48 8.27
N GLY A 143 -7.30 12.22 8.64
CA GLY A 143 -6.71 13.28 7.83
C GLY A 143 -5.75 12.73 6.78
N SER A 144 -4.71 13.50 6.50
CA SER A 144 -3.62 13.14 5.58
C SER A 144 -2.42 14.05 5.85
N LEU A 145 -1.21 13.60 5.49
CA LEU A 145 -0.06 14.48 5.31
C LEU A 145 -0.40 15.65 4.38
N LEU A 146 -1.20 15.40 3.33
CA LEU A 146 -1.64 16.41 2.37
C LEU A 146 -2.63 17.44 2.95
N GLY A 147 -3.01 17.33 4.24
CA GLY A 147 -3.68 18.42 4.97
C GLY A 147 -2.70 19.41 5.62
N GLN A 148 -1.41 19.29 5.34
CA GLN A 148 -0.34 20.10 5.95
C GLN A 148 0.74 20.54 4.95
N ILE A 149 0.73 20.00 3.75
CA ILE A 149 1.63 20.31 2.64
C ILE A 149 0.82 20.37 1.34
N ALA A 150 1.42 20.83 0.25
CA ALA A 150 0.82 20.83 -1.08
C ALA A 150 1.56 19.88 -2.04
N THR A 151 0.86 19.26 -2.97
CA THR A 151 1.45 18.44 -4.04
C THR A 151 0.71 18.73 -5.34
N PRO A 152 1.39 18.72 -6.50
CA PRO A 152 0.69 18.87 -7.77
C PRO A 152 -0.22 17.67 -8.04
N TYR A 153 -1.13 17.86 -8.99
CA TYR A 153 -2.03 16.85 -9.53
C TYR A 153 -3.15 16.38 -8.61
N MET A 154 -3.27 16.91 -7.38
CA MET A 154 -4.27 16.46 -6.39
C MET A 154 -4.99 17.65 -5.73
N SER A 155 -5.25 18.71 -6.49
CA SER A 155 -5.77 20.00 -6.00
C SER A 155 -6.99 19.86 -5.07
N GLY A 156 -8.06 19.20 -5.52
CA GLY A 156 -9.28 18.99 -4.73
C GLY A 156 -9.05 18.17 -3.46
N TYR A 157 -8.18 17.16 -3.52
CA TYR A 157 -7.85 16.35 -2.34
C TYR A 157 -7.00 17.12 -1.32
N VAL A 158 -6.00 17.88 -1.78
CA VAL A 158 -5.20 18.76 -0.91
C VAL A 158 -6.10 19.80 -0.25
N LEU A 159 -6.93 20.49 -1.04
CA LEU A 159 -7.90 21.48 -0.55
C LEU A 159 -8.78 20.87 0.55
N SER A 160 -9.39 19.70 0.29
CA SER A 160 -10.27 19.07 1.26
C SER A 160 -9.54 18.66 2.55
N LYS A 161 -8.32 18.09 2.46
CA LYS A 161 -7.57 17.68 3.66
C LYS A 161 -7.04 18.85 4.46
N TRP A 162 -6.73 19.99 3.85
CA TRP A 162 -6.45 21.24 4.59
C TRP A 162 -7.69 21.76 5.30
N ALA A 163 -8.86 21.77 4.65
CA ALA A 163 -10.13 22.16 5.26
C ALA A 163 -10.48 21.26 6.46
N VAL A 164 -10.35 19.94 6.32
CA VAL A 164 -10.55 18.97 7.39
C VAL A 164 -9.60 19.22 8.56
N HIS A 165 -8.32 19.48 8.28
CA HIS A 165 -7.36 19.78 9.34
C HIS A 165 -7.73 21.05 10.11
N GLY A 166 -8.08 22.12 9.41
CA GLY A 166 -8.57 23.37 10.02
C GLY A 166 -9.80 23.14 10.89
N LEU A 167 -10.81 22.47 10.34
CA LEU A 167 -12.04 22.10 11.05
C LEU A 167 -11.74 21.33 12.34
N VAL A 168 -10.99 20.23 12.25
CA VAL A 168 -10.71 19.39 13.43
C VAL A 168 -9.93 20.15 14.50
N ARG A 169 -8.99 21.02 14.11
CA ARG A 169 -8.27 21.89 15.05
C ARG A 169 -9.20 22.85 15.78
N THR A 170 -10.15 23.46 15.07
CA THR A 170 -11.19 24.31 15.66
C THR A 170 -12.05 23.51 16.64
N LEU A 171 -12.58 22.36 16.22
CA LEU A 171 -13.42 21.50 17.07
C LEU A 171 -12.69 21.08 18.35
N GLN A 172 -11.41 20.72 18.25
CA GLN A 172 -10.61 20.39 19.43
C GLN A 172 -10.54 21.54 20.43
N ILE A 173 -10.43 22.79 19.97
CA ILE A 173 -10.41 23.99 20.82
C ILE A 173 -11.78 24.18 21.46
N GLU A 174 -12.86 24.11 20.68
CA GLU A 174 -14.24 24.31 21.13
C GLU A 174 -14.79 23.22 22.06
N THR A 175 -14.19 22.02 22.05
CA THR A 175 -14.59 20.91 22.92
C THR A 175 -13.61 20.67 24.06
N ARG A 176 -12.62 21.55 24.27
CA ARG A 176 -11.53 21.34 25.24
C ARG A 176 -12.00 21.17 26.69
N ASP A 177 -13.07 21.86 27.03
CA ASP A 177 -13.72 21.95 28.34
C ASP A 177 -14.92 21.00 28.50
N ARG A 178 -15.31 20.28 27.44
CA ARG A 178 -16.38 19.29 27.49
C ARG A 178 -15.86 17.97 28.05
N ALA A 179 -16.27 17.65 29.28
CA ALA A 179 -16.00 16.35 29.88
C ALA A 179 -16.58 15.22 29.00
N GLY A 180 -15.91 14.06 28.94
CA GLY A 180 -16.36 12.90 28.18
C GLY A 180 -16.22 13.00 26.64
N THR A 181 -15.95 14.18 26.07
CA THR A 181 -15.81 14.36 24.62
C THR A 181 -14.35 14.44 24.18
N SER A 182 -13.96 13.59 23.22
CA SER A 182 -12.64 13.62 22.59
C SER A 182 -12.73 13.80 21.08
N VAL A 183 -11.82 14.61 20.52
CA VAL A 183 -11.70 14.82 19.07
C VAL A 183 -10.25 14.60 18.65
N SER A 184 -10.03 13.67 17.73
CA SER A 184 -8.70 13.22 17.32
C SER A 184 -8.51 13.27 15.81
N LEU A 185 -7.34 13.73 15.39
CA LEU A 185 -6.89 13.71 14.00
C LEU A 185 -5.79 12.66 13.81
N VAL A 186 -6.02 11.71 12.91
CA VAL A 186 -5.00 10.73 12.48
C VAL A 186 -4.53 11.11 11.09
N SER A 187 -3.26 11.53 10.95
CA SER A 187 -2.68 12.02 9.69
C SER A 187 -1.67 11.02 9.10
N PRO A 188 -2.11 10.10 8.22
CA PRO A 188 -1.23 9.17 7.55
C PRO A 188 -0.38 9.81 6.42
N GLY A 189 0.78 9.20 6.13
CA GLY A 189 1.59 9.47 4.93
C GLY A 189 1.14 8.60 3.74
N GLY A 190 2.07 8.02 2.98
CA GLY A 190 1.75 7.05 1.92
C GLY A 190 1.23 5.73 2.51
N ILE A 191 -0.03 5.37 2.23
CA ILE A 191 -0.66 4.15 2.72
C ILE A 191 -1.16 3.34 1.54
N ASP A 192 -0.85 2.05 1.49
CA ASP A 192 -1.40 1.16 0.48
C ASP A 192 -2.90 0.94 0.73
N THR A 193 -3.72 1.56 -0.12
CA THR A 193 -5.19 1.49 -0.08
C THR A 193 -5.75 1.57 -1.50
N PRO A 194 -6.99 1.09 -1.73
CA PRO A 194 -7.66 1.22 -3.02
C PRO A 194 -7.87 2.66 -3.50
N VAL A 195 -7.72 3.67 -2.62
CA VAL A 195 -7.99 5.09 -2.94
C VAL A 195 -7.24 5.59 -4.18
N TYR A 196 -6.04 5.06 -4.45
CA TYR A 196 -5.21 5.45 -5.59
C TYR A 196 -5.71 4.88 -6.91
N ARG A 197 -6.21 3.64 -6.88
CA ARG A 197 -6.73 2.90 -8.06
C ARG A 197 -8.16 3.30 -8.38
N GLN A 198 -8.95 3.61 -7.35
CA GLN A 198 -10.34 4.04 -7.50
C GLN A 198 -10.50 5.54 -7.79
N ALA A 199 -9.43 6.33 -7.69
CA ALA A 199 -9.47 7.77 -7.92
C ALA A 199 -9.91 8.12 -9.35
N ALA A 200 -10.56 9.28 -9.51
CA ALA A 200 -10.68 9.90 -10.81
C ALA A 200 -9.29 10.25 -11.34
N THR A 201 -9.10 10.17 -12.66
CA THR A 201 -7.85 10.57 -13.29
C THR A 201 -8.09 11.05 -14.71
N VAL A 202 -7.41 12.13 -15.10
CA VAL A 202 -7.29 12.60 -16.49
C VAL A 202 -5.85 12.45 -17.01
N MET A 203 -4.97 11.82 -16.24
CA MET A 203 -3.52 11.82 -16.50
C MET A 203 -3.01 10.65 -17.37
N GLY A 204 -3.89 9.76 -17.83
CA GLY A 204 -3.47 8.54 -18.53
C GLY A 204 -2.82 7.47 -17.63
N ARG A 205 -2.97 7.60 -16.30
CA ARG A 205 -2.35 6.74 -15.27
C ARG A 205 -3.01 6.95 -13.90
N HIS A 206 -2.74 6.05 -12.96
CA HIS A 206 -3.20 6.15 -11.57
C HIS A 206 -2.19 6.87 -10.67
N GLY A 207 -2.67 7.30 -9.50
CA GLY A 207 -1.79 7.62 -8.38
C GLY A 207 -1.13 6.36 -7.81
N SER A 208 -0.06 6.57 -7.04
CA SER A 208 0.55 5.51 -6.23
C SER A 208 0.91 6.06 -4.84
N PRO A 209 0.86 5.23 -3.79
CA PRO A 209 1.28 5.68 -2.47
C PRO A 209 2.79 6.00 -2.50
N PRO A 210 3.21 7.21 -2.12
CA PRO A 210 4.62 7.55 -2.10
C PRO A 210 5.35 6.79 -0.98
N PRO A 211 6.59 6.32 -1.21
CA PRO A 211 7.39 5.67 -0.20
C PRO A 211 7.78 6.67 0.92
N PRO A 212 7.96 6.21 2.16
CA PRO A 212 7.73 4.85 2.64
C PRO A 212 6.23 4.55 2.76
N VAL A 213 5.77 3.50 2.05
CA VAL A 213 4.38 3.06 2.09
C VAL A 213 4.14 2.29 3.40
N ARG A 214 2.90 2.30 3.90
CA ARG A 214 2.48 1.46 5.03
C ARG A 214 1.13 0.83 4.75
N SER A 215 0.77 -0.22 5.47
CA SER A 215 -0.54 -0.85 5.34
C SER A 215 -1.65 0.02 5.97
N ALA A 216 -2.87 -0.13 5.46
CA ALA A 216 -4.07 0.41 6.11
C ALA A 216 -4.17 -0.01 7.59
N ASP A 217 -3.75 -1.24 7.88
CA ASP A 217 -3.63 -1.81 9.22
C ASP A 217 -2.77 -0.97 10.18
N ALA A 218 -1.68 -0.37 9.69
CA ALA A 218 -0.83 0.52 10.50
C ALA A 218 -1.59 1.77 10.96
N VAL A 219 -2.49 2.30 10.13
CA VAL A 219 -3.37 3.42 10.49
C VAL A 219 -4.47 2.96 11.43
N ALA A 220 -5.10 1.81 11.15
CA ALA A 220 -6.14 1.23 11.98
C ALA A 220 -5.65 0.96 13.42
N ARG A 221 -4.43 0.41 13.60
CA ARG A 221 -3.79 0.30 14.94
C ARG A 221 -3.70 1.64 15.65
N ARG A 222 -3.38 2.70 14.92
CA ARG A 222 -3.27 4.04 15.49
C ARG A 222 -4.63 4.60 15.87
N VAL A 223 -5.67 4.36 15.06
CA VAL A 223 -7.06 4.73 15.39
C VAL A 223 -7.49 4.06 16.69
N VAL A 224 -7.36 2.73 16.79
CA VAL A 224 -7.71 1.97 18.02
C VAL A 224 -6.90 2.45 19.23
N HIS A 225 -5.59 2.69 19.06
CA HIS A 225 -4.77 3.23 20.14
C HIS A 225 -5.27 4.59 20.62
N VAL A 226 -5.67 5.48 19.71
CA VAL A 226 -6.19 6.81 20.04
C VAL A 226 -7.55 6.74 20.71
N LEU A 227 -8.43 5.81 20.30
CA LEU A 227 -9.71 5.57 20.99
C LEU A 227 -9.52 5.20 22.46
N ARG A 228 -8.47 4.43 22.78
CA ARG A 228 -8.12 4.08 24.16
C ARG A 228 -7.37 5.19 24.91
N HIS A 229 -6.52 5.92 24.19
CA HIS A 229 -5.65 6.95 24.74
C HIS A 229 -5.83 8.23 23.93
N PRO A 230 -6.84 9.06 24.24
CA PRO A 230 -7.18 10.23 23.43
C PRO A 230 -5.98 11.14 23.20
N ARG A 231 -5.63 11.30 21.91
CA ARG A 231 -4.63 12.25 21.43
C ARG A 231 -5.27 13.21 20.44
N ARG A 232 -4.98 14.50 20.56
CA ARG A 232 -5.46 15.50 19.60
C ARG A 232 -4.96 15.22 18.19
N GLN A 233 -3.69 14.91 18.02
CA GLN A 233 -3.11 14.68 16.71
C GLN A 233 -2.07 13.56 16.77
N THR A 234 -2.08 12.70 15.77
CA THR A 234 -1.07 11.67 15.60
C THR A 234 -0.75 11.47 14.13
N HIS A 235 0.53 11.26 13.82
CA HIS A 235 1.01 11.00 12.47
C HIS A 235 1.38 9.53 12.32
N VAL A 236 1.06 8.97 11.16
CA VAL A 236 1.47 7.62 10.78
C VAL A 236 2.53 7.72 9.69
N GLY A 237 3.78 7.89 10.12
CA GLY A 237 4.94 8.04 9.22
C GLY A 237 5.94 9.06 9.75
N PRO A 238 7.20 8.70 10.09
CA PRO A 238 8.18 9.70 10.55
C PRO A 238 8.57 10.68 9.43
N ALA A 239 8.50 10.24 8.16
CA ALA A 239 8.74 11.08 7.00
C ALA A 239 7.79 12.30 6.91
N ASN A 240 6.59 12.22 7.51
CA ASN A 240 5.62 13.31 7.54
C ASN A 240 6.20 14.56 8.20
N ALA A 241 6.92 14.41 9.31
CA ALA A 241 7.49 15.54 10.02
C ALA A 241 8.55 16.27 9.17
N LEU A 242 9.36 15.52 8.43
CA LEU A 242 10.37 16.08 7.53
C LEU A 242 9.72 16.86 6.38
N ALA A 243 8.73 16.26 5.71
CA ALA A 243 8.02 16.91 4.61
C ALA A 243 7.31 18.20 5.07
N ILE A 244 6.62 18.17 6.22
CA ILE A 244 5.95 19.34 6.80
C ILE A 244 6.97 20.44 7.15
N THR A 245 8.13 20.05 7.69
CA THR A 245 9.19 21.00 8.03
C THR A 245 9.76 21.66 6.78
N GLY A 246 10.05 20.87 5.74
CA GLY A 246 10.52 21.38 4.45
C GLY A 246 9.54 22.34 3.80
N PHE A 247 8.25 21.97 3.75
CA PHE A 247 7.18 22.83 3.22
C PHE A 247 7.08 24.18 3.95
N ARG A 248 7.27 24.18 5.28
CA ARG A 248 7.11 25.39 6.10
C ARG A 248 8.35 26.26 6.16
N LEU A 249 9.54 25.65 6.25
CA LEU A 249 10.79 26.38 6.53
C LEU A 249 11.63 26.61 5.27
N LEU A 250 11.44 25.82 4.21
CA LEU A 250 12.18 25.91 2.96
C LEU A 250 11.26 25.89 1.72
N PRO A 251 10.26 26.79 1.59
CA PRO A 251 9.29 26.74 0.49
C PRO A 251 9.91 26.71 -0.92
N PRO A 252 10.92 27.55 -1.26
CA PRO A 252 11.50 27.52 -2.61
C PRO A 252 12.14 26.17 -2.96
N VAL A 253 12.77 25.51 -1.98
CA VAL A 253 13.36 24.18 -2.16
C VAL A 253 12.27 23.13 -2.31
N TYR A 254 11.23 23.21 -1.47
CA TYR A 254 10.10 22.32 -1.54
C TYR A 254 9.41 22.38 -2.91
N ASP A 255 9.11 23.58 -3.40
CA ASP A 255 8.35 23.80 -4.64
C ASP A 255 9.10 23.25 -5.87
N VAL A 256 10.43 23.39 -5.90
CA VAL A 256 11.29 22.83 -6.96
C VAL A 256 11.31 21.30 -6.92
N LEU A 257 11.29 20.70 -5.73
CA LEU A 257 11.43 19.25 -5.55
C LEU A 257 10.11 18.47 -5.62
N VAL A 258 8.99 19.06 -5.19
CA VAL A 258 7.73 18.32 -5.02
C VAL A 258 7.17 17.79 -6.33
N THR A 259 7.29 18.55 -7.42
CA THR A 259 6.79 18.14 -8.74
C THR A 259 7.54 16.95 -9.33
N PRO A 260 8.89 16.96 -9.45
CA PRO A 260 9.62 15.78 -9.93
C PRO A 260 9.44 14.57 -8.99
N LEU A 261 9.38 14.80 -7.67
CA LEU A 261 9.15 13.73 -6.71
C LEU A 261 7.78 13.07 -6.89
N MET A 262 6.73 13.87 -7.08
CA MET A 262 5.37 13.39 -7.33
C MET A 262 5.32 12.56 -8.62
N ARG A 263 5.96 13.03 -9.69
CA ARG A 263 6.02 12.30 -10.96
C ARG A 263 6.76 10.97 -10.86
N ALA A 264 7.81 10.90 -10.02
CA ALA A 264 8.65 9.73 -9.89
C ALA A 264 8.09 8.70 -8.90
N LEU A 265 7.41 9.14 -7.83
CA LEU A 265 7.07 8.28 -6.69
C LEU A 265 5.58 8.28 -6.31
N GLY A 266 4.79 9.27 -6.75
CA GLY A 266 3.39 9.43 -6.39
C GLY A 266 2.40 9.08 -7.52
N LEU A 267 2.92 8.66 -8.68
CA LEU A 267 2.16 8.26 -9.86
C LEU A 267 2.70 6.94 -10.39
N THR A 268 1.83 6.09 -10.93
CA THR A 268 2.26 4.88 -11.65
C THR A 268 2.98 5.26 -12.96
N PRO A 269 3.72 4.32 -13.58
CA PRO A 269 4.09 4.45 -14.98
C PRO A 269 2.87 4.78 -15.84
N TRP A 270 3.11 5.49 -16.94
CA TRP A 270 2.06 5.77 -17.91
C TRP A 270 1.46 4.45 -18.41
N SER A 271 0.13 4.36 -18.39
CA SER A 271 -0.62 3.15 -18.75
C SER A 271 -1.63 3.41 -19.88
N GLY A 272 -1.72 4.64 -20.39
CA GLY A 272 -2.67 5.00 -21.44
C GLY A 272 -4.13 4.89 -21.02
N LEU A 273 -4.41 5.00 -19.72
CA LEU A 273 -5.78 4.91 -19.20
C LEU A 273 -6.64 6.05 -19.75
N ASP A 274 -7.84 5.73 -20.19
CA ASP A 274 -8.81 6.76 -20.57
C ASP A 274 -9.17 7.61 -19.34
N PRO A 275 -9.41 8.92 -19.53
CA PRO A 275 -9.95 9.78 -18.48
C PRO A 275 -11.19 9.15 -17.83
N SER A 276 -11.19 9.07 -16.50
CA SER A 276 -12.24 8.40 -15.75
C SER A 276 -12.63 9.22 -14.51
N PRO A 277 -13.93 9.33 -14.19
CA PRO A 277 -14.39 9.91 -12.93
C PRO A 277 -14.12 9.00 -11.72
N GLY A 278 -13.58 7.79 -11.93
CA GLY A 278 -13.25 6.85 -10.86
C GLY A 278 -14.47 6.55 -9.98
N ASN A 279 -14.27 6.61 -8.66
CA ASN A 279 -15.32 6.41 -7.67
C ASN A 279 -15.97 7.72 -7.17
N VAL A 280 -15.78 8.85 -7.85
CA VAL A 280 -16.24 10.15 -7.37
C VAL A 280 -17.77 10.19 -7.30
N HIS A 281 -18.44 9.88 -8.41
CA HIS A 281 -19.91 9.89 -8.48
C HIS A 281 -20.53 8.65 -7.84
N GLU A 282 -20.07 7.46 -8.23
CA GLU A 282 -20.62 6.17 -7.81
C GLU A 282 -19.54 5.28 -7.18
N PRO A 283 -19.91 4.32 -6.33
CA PRO A 283 -18.99 3.25 -5.93
C PRO A 283 -18.44 2.54 -7.16
N ARG A 284 -17.12 2.29 -7.16
CA ARG A 284 -16.46 1.52 -8.21
C ARG A 284 -15.94 0.22 -7.62
N HIS A 285 -16.45 -0.89 -8.14
CA HIS A 285 -15.88 -2.22 -7.89
C HIS A 285 -14.61 -2.42 -8.71
N PRO A 286 -13.65 -3.24 -8.23
CA PRO A 286 -12.48 -3.60 -9.02
C PRO A 286 -12.93 -4.23 -10.35
N ALA A 287 -12.48 -3.68 -11.48
CA ALA A 287 -12.73 -4.25 -12.79
C ALA A 287 -11.70 -5.36 -13.09
N PRO A 288 -12.00 -6.33 -13.96
CA PRO A 288 -11.05 -7.38 -14.36
C PRO A 288 -9.76 -6.84 -15.00
N SER A 289 -9.82 -5.63 -15.57
CA SER A 289 -8.68 -4.90 -16.14
C SER A 289 -7.83 -4.17 -15.11
N ASP A 290 -8.32 -4.03 -13.87
CA ASP A 290 -7.53 -3.48 -12.79
C ASP A 290 -6.45 -4.49 -12.41
N PRO A 291 -5.22 -4.05 -12.11
CA PRO A 291 -4.20 -4.97 -11.61
C PRO A 291 -4.78 -5.71 -10.40
N PRO A 292 -4.65 -7.05 -10.34
CA PRO A 292 -5.39 -7.87 -9.40
C PRO A 292 -5.23 -7.31 -7.98
N GLU A 293 -6.35 -7.27 -7.23
CA GLU A 293 -6.29 -7.10 -5.79
C GLU A 293 -5.56 -8.31 -5.23
N ASP A 294 -4.24 -8.19 -5.15
CA ASP A 294 -3.38 -9.24 -4.69
C ASP A 294 -3.73 -9.54 -3.23
N PRO A 295 -4.30 -10.72 -2.92
CA PRO A 295 -4.60 -11.11 -1.54
C PRO A 295 -3.31 -11.23 -0.72
N VAL A 296 -2.15 -11.26 -1.39
CA VAL A 296 -0.80 -11.22 -0.81
C VAL A 296 -0.40 -9.81 -0.37
N SER A 297 -1.14 -8.75 -0.73
CA SER A 297 -0.89 -7.39 -0.17
C SER A 297 -1.12 -7.29 1.34
N GLU A 298 -1.95 -8.17 1.92
CA GLU A 298 -2.10 -8.29 3.38
C GLU A 298 -0.91 -9.02 4.04
N ARG A 299 -0.05 -9.72 3.29
CA ARG A 299 1.13 -10.43 3.81
C ARG A 299 2.38 -10.14 2.98
N ARG A 300 3.23 -9.24 3.49
CA ARG A 300 4.61 -8.95 3.03
C ARG A 300 4.72 -8.38 1.60
N ARG A 301 4.61 -7.05 1.46
CA ARG A 301 5.45 -6.31 0.49
C ARG A 301 6.55 -5.61 1.28
N LEU A 302 7.80 -6.01 1.08
CA LEU A 302 8.94 -5.32 1.71
C LEU A 302 9.09 -3.93 1.07
N HIS A 303 8.97 -2.88 1.87
CA HIS A 303 9.13 -1.47 1.48
C HIS A 303 10.58 -1.12 1.11
N ARG A 304 11.07 -1.54 -0.06
CA ARG A 304 12.47 -1.34 -0.48
C ARG A 304 12.56 -0.76 -1.90
N PRO A 305 13.51 0.15 -2.19
CA PRO A 305 13.78 0.60 -3.54
C PRO A 305 14.10 -0.59 -4.44
N ARG A 306 13.37 -0.70 -5.56
CA ARG A 306 13.53 -1.80 -6.52
C ARG A 306 14.17 -1.31 -7.79
N VAL A 307 14.92 -2.19 -8.44
CA VAL A 307 15.35 -2.02 -9.82
C VAL A 307 14.56 -3.03 -10.65
N SER A 308 14.13 -2.64 -11.84
CA SER A 308 13.40 -3.51 -12.77
C SER A 308 14.09 -3.54 -14.14
N ARG A 309 13.95 -4.66 -14.83
CA ARG A 309 14.43 -4.86 -16.21
C ARG A 309 13.43 -5.72 -16.97
N THR A 310 13.06 -5.29 -18.17
CA THR A 310 12.35 -6.14 -19.14
C THR A 310 13.32 -7.15 -19.74
N VAL A 311 12.93 -8.41 -19.75
CA VAL A 311 13.70 -9.56 -20.23
C VAL A 311 12.93 -10.19 -21.38
N ALA A 312 13.61 -10.47 -22.49
CA ALA A 312 13.03 -11.16 -23.64
C ALA A 312 13.04 -12.70 -23.43
N ALA A 313 12.35 -13.13 -22.36
CA ALA A 313 12.12 -14.52 -22.01
C ALA A 313 10.77 -14.66 -21.32
N SER A 314 10.19 -15.87 -21.32
CA SER A 314 9.00 -16.19 -20.52
C SER A 314 9.30 -16.13 -19.02
N ALA A 315 8.27 -15.97 -18.19
CA ALA A 315 8.45 -15.97 -16.74
C ALA A 315 8.97 -17.34 -16.24
N GLU A 316 8.55 -18.41 -16.89
CA GLU A 316 8.98 -19.79 -16.65
C GLU A 316 10.47 -19.95 -16.93
N THR A 317 10.96 -19.46 -18.08
CA THR A 317 12.39 -19.51 -18.43
C THR A 317 13.24 -18.70 -17.45
N VAL A 318 12.77 -17.54 -16.98
CA VAL A 318 13.43 -16.78 -15.91
C VAL A 318 13.45 -17.60 -14.61
N TRP A 319 12.33 -18.22 -14.25
CA TRP A 319 12.24 -19.04 -13.05
C TRP A 319 13.20 -20.23 -13.08
N GLU A 320 13.38 -20.89 -14.23
CA GLU A 320 14.34 -21.98 -14.38
C GLU A 320 15.78 -21.54 -14.11
N VAL A 321 16.14 -20.28 -14.38
CA VAL A 321 17.48 -19.74 -14.06
C VAL A 321 17.60 -19.47 -12.56
N LEU A 322 16.53 -18.98 -11.92
CA LEU A 322 16.49 -18.75 -10.47
C LEU A 322 16.51 -20.06 -9.67
N ALA A 323 15.81 -21.09 -10.19
CA ALA A 323 15.73 -22.42 -9.61
C ALA A 323 17.01 -23.25 -9.82
N ASP A 324 17.89 -22.85 -10.74
CA ASP A 324 19.21 -23.45 -10.88
C ASP A 324 20.21 -22.80 -9.91
N GLY A 325 20.30 -23.38 -8.70
CA GLY A 325 21.20 -22.89 -7.65
C GLY A 325 22.69 -22.88 -8.04
N TRP A 326 23.11 -23.67 -9.04
CA TRP A 326 24.49 -23.66 -9.52
C TRP A 326 24.80 -22.43 -10.39
N GLN A 327 23.77 -21.80 -10.98
CA GLN A 327 23.91 -20.54 -11.70
C GLN A 327 23.95 -19.31 -10.79
N TYR A 328 23.76 -19.48 -9.48
CA TYR A 328 23.68 -18.38 -8.51
C TYR A 328 24.87 -17.41 -8.62
N SER A 329 26.11 -17.91 -8.69
CA SER A 329 27.29 -17.04 -8.82
C SER A 329 27.43 -16.38 -10.20
N THR A 330 26.73 -16.87 -11.22
CA THR A 330 26.76 -16.31 -12.57
C THR A 330 25.96 -15.01 -12.62
N TRP A 331 24.81 -14.94 -11.94
CA TRP A 331 23.95 -13.76 -11.95
C TRP A 331 24.05 -12.88 -10.70
N VAL A 332 24.39 -13.43 -9.53
CA VAL A 332 24.54 -12.62 -8.30
C VAL A 332 25.88 -11.90 -8.27
N VAL A 333 25.83 -10.57 -8.36
CA VAL A 333 27.02 -9.73 -8.21
C VAL A 333 27.58 -9.85 -6.79
N GLY A 334 28.86 -10.25 -6.69
CA GLY A 334 29.58 -10.44 -5.43
C GLY A 334 29.78 -11.90 -5.04
N ALA A 335 29.00 -12.83 -5.61
CA ALA A 335 29.25 -14.26 -5.50
C ALA A 335 30.30 -14.69 -6.54
N ALA A 336 31.31 -15.44 -6.11
CA ALA A 336 32.44 -15.86 -6.94
C ALA A 336 32.30 -17.30 -7.43
N ARG A 337 31.83 -18.21 -6.57
CA ARG A 337 31.58 -19.62 -6.92
C ARG A 337 30.55 -20.26 -5.99
N VAL A 338 29.75 -21.17 -6.54
CA VAL A 338 28.89 -22.08 -5.77
C VAL A 338 29.70 -23.31 -5.37
N ARG A 339 29.53 -23.76 -4.12
CA ARG A 339 30.22 -24.91 -3.52
C ARG A 339 29.27 -26.09 -3.34
N GLU A 340 28.01 -25.81 -3.01
CA GLU A 340 26.97 -26.79 -2.71
C GLU A 340 25.59 -26.13 -2.86
N VAL A 341 24.59 -26.91 -3.27
CA VAL A 341 23.19 -26.50 -3.42
C VAL A 341 22.33 -27.60 -2.80
N ASP A 342 21.41 -27.23 -1.91
CA ASP A 342 20.47 -28.18 -1.32
C ASP A 342 19.56 -28.79 -2.41
N ALA A 343 19.27 -30.08 -2.31
CA ALA A 343 18.43 -30.81 -3.28
C ALA A 343 17.02 -30.22 -3.46
N GLY A 344 16.52 -29.48 -2.47
CA GLY A 344 15.20 -28.84 -2.49
C GLY A 344 15.20 -27.40 -3.00
N TRP A 345 16.31 -26.86 -3.51
CA TRP A 345 16.35 -25.48 -3.99
C TRP A 345 15.39 -25.22 -5.16
N PRO A 346 14.63 -24.09 -5.20
CA PRO A 346 14.61 -22.97 -4.27
C PRO A 346 13.44 -23.00 -3.25
N ASN A 347 12.98 -24.17 -2.80
CA ASN A 347 11.90 -24.26 -1.80
C ASN A 347 12.29 -23.56 -0.49
N ALA A 348 11.29 -23.13 0.29
CA ALA A 348 11.53 -22.48 1.59
C ALA A 348 12.51 -23.28 2.48
N GLU A 349 13.44 -22.58 3.11
CA GLU A 349 14.55 -23.06 3.95
C GLU A 349 15.72 -23.74 3.22
N SER A 350 15.63 -23.96 1.90
CA SER A 350 16.75 -24.50 1.10
C SER A 350 17.89 -23.47 0.92
N ARG A 351 19.10 -23.97 0.69
CA ARG A 351 20.33 -23.16 0.74
C ARG A 351 21.20 -23.29 -0.51
N VAL A 352 21.87 -22.19 -0.83
CA VAL A 352 23.03 -22.15 -1.74
C VAL A 352 24.26 -21.75 -0.94
N HIS A 353 25.26 -22.62 -0.93
CA HIS A 353 26.55 -22.39 -0.30
C HIS A 353 27.50 -21.81 -1.34
N HIS A 354 27.93 -20.56 -1.16
CA HIS A 354 28.79 -19.88 -2.12
C HIS A 354 30.02 -19.26 -1.45
N SER A 355 30.87 -18.62 -2.24
CA SER A 355 32.00 -17.84 -1.77
C SER A 355 31.88 -16.41 -2.29
N VAL A 356 32.25 -15.42 -1.46
CA VAL A 356 32.21 -13.99 -1.81
C VAL A 356 33.59 -13.36 -1.71
N GLY A 357 33.85 -12.33 -2.51
CA GLY A 357 35.07 -11.53 -2.46
C GLY A 357 36.12 -11.85 -3.54
N PRO A 358 37.13 -10.97 -3.68
CA PRO A 358 38.18 -11.13 -4.68
C PRO A 358 39.13 -12.27 -4.31
N TRP A 359 39.61 -13.01 -5.31
CA TRP A 359 40.70 -13.96 -5.13
C TRP A 359 42.00 -13.19 -4.76
N PRO A 360 42.81 -13.63 -3.77
CA PRO A 360 42.71 -14.88 -2.99
C PRO A 360 41.92 -14.79 -1.68
N ALA A 361 41.34 -13.64 -1.32
CA ALA A 361 40.67 -13.38 -0.04
C ALA A 361 39.17 -13.76 -0.02
N MET A 362 38.82 -14.92 -0.56
CA MET A 362 37.41 -15.37 -0.63
C MET A 362 36.89 -15.85 0.73
N LEU A 363 35.68 -15.44 1.08
CA LEU A 363 34.98 -15.86 2.30
C LEU A 363 33.85 -16.82 1.95
N SER A 364 33.58 -17.80 2.82
CA SER A 364 32.45 -18.71 2.67
C SER A 364 31.16 -18.05 3.16
N ASP A 365 30.12 -18.08 2.34
CA ASP A 365 28.80 -17.52 2.65
C ASP A 365 27.68 -18.50 2.27
N VAL A 366 26.47 -18.27 2.78
CA VAL A 366 25.27 -19.06 2.55
C VAL A 366 24.09 -18.13 2.32
N THR A 367 23.35 -18.38 1.24
CA THR A 367 22.06 -17.75 0.95
C THR A 367 20.94 -18.76 1.17
N VAL A 368 19.90 -18.35 1.87
CA VAL A 368 18.72 -19.19 2.18
C VAL A 368 17.52 -18.67 1.39
N ALA A 369 16.76 -19.56 0.74
CA ALA A 369 15.46 -19.22 0.19
C ALA A 369 14.44 -19.16 1.34
N GLU A 370 13.89 -17.99 1.62
CA GLU A 370 12.87 -17.84 2.67
C GLU A 370 11.47 -18.17 2.14
N GLU A 371 11.22 -17.84 0.86
CA GLU A 371 9.91 -17.95 0.24
C GLU A 371 10.08 -18.09 -1.28
N ALA A 372 9.34 -19.00 -1.90
CA ALA A 372 9.38 -19.23 -3.34
C ALA A 372 7.99 -19.59 -3.86
N HIS A 373 7.49 -18.79 -4.80
CA HIS A 373 6.24 -19.03 -5.52
C HIS A 373 6.53 -19.01 -7.02
N PRO A 374 6.83 -20.18 -7.62
CA PRO A 374 7.04 -20.30 -9.05
C PRO A 374 5.83 -19.83 -9.87
N PRO A 375 6.01 -19.21 -11.05
CA PRO A 375 7.27 -18.65 -11.58
C PRO A 375 7.52 -17.20 -11.16
N HIS A 376 6.76 -16.66 -10.19
CA HIS A 376 6.58 -15.21 -10.03
C HIS A 376 7.39 -14.56 -8.91
N HIS A 377 7.81 -15.30 -7.88
CA HIS A 377 8.33 -14.66 -6.66
C HIS A 377 9.37 -15.50 -5.92
N LEU A 378 10.46 -14.87 -5.49
CA LEU A 378 11.52 -15.49 -4.70
C LEU A 378 12.08 -14.51 -3.67
N VAL A 379 12.08 -14.89 -2.38
CA VAL A 379 12.71 -14.16 -1.28
C VAL A 379 13.92 -14.93 -0.80
N LEU A 380 15.05 -14.24 -0.75
CA LEU A 380 16.33 -14.78 -0.30
C LEU A 380 16.82 -14.00 0.91
N ARG A 381 17.44 -14.70 1.86
CA ARG A 381 18.24 -14.10 2.93
C ARG A 381 19.72 -14.43 2.72
N ALA A 382 20.51 -13.39 2.47
CA ALA A 382 21.96 -13.48 2.29
C ALA A 382 22.70 -13.05 3.57
N ARG A 383 23.75 -13.78 3.96
CA ARG A 383 24.56 -13.49 5.15
C ARG A 383 25.88 -12.80 4.79
N GLY A 384 25.80 -11.58 4.25
CA GLY A 384 26.96 -10.81 3.80
C GLY A 384 27.86 -10.26 4.92
N TRP A 385 28.62 -11.11 5.61
CA TRP A 385 29.66 -10.67 6.56
C TRP A 385 30.77 -9.88 5.83
N PRO A 386 31.22 -8.70 6.30
CA PRO A 386 30.93 -8.06 7.60
C PRO A 386 29.75 -7.07 7.62
N ALA A 387 29.04 -6.88 6.49
CA ALA A 387 27.96 -5.90 6.37
C ALA A 387 26.66 -6.29 7.11
N GLY A 388 26.44 -7.59 7.33
CA GLY A 388 25.29 -8.14 8.05
C GLY A 388 24.38 -9.01 7.16
N GLU A 389 23.16 -9.29 7.61
CA GLU A 389 22.19 -10.04 6.80
C GLU A 389 21.40 -9.09 5.90
N ALA A 390 21.11 -9.52 4.67
CA ALA A 390 20.26 -8.80 3.72
C ALA A 390 19.11 -9.69 3.26
N THR A 391 17.94 -9.09 3.08
CA THR A 391 16.82 -9.76 2.39
C THR A 391 16.77 -9.25 0.96
N VAL A 392 16.71 -10.17 0.01
CA VAL A 392 16.61 -9.90 -1.43
C VAL A 392 15.29 -10.48 -1.90
N GLU A 393 14.48 -9.67 -2.57
CA GLU A 393 13.17 -10.07 -3.06
C GLU A 393 13.15 -9.88 -4.57
N ILE A 394 12.82 -10.94 -5.30
CA ILE A 394 12.80 -10.99 -6.76
C ILE A 394 11.36 -11.26 -7.20
N ASP A 395 10.83 -10.41 -8.08
CA ASP A 395 9.53 -10.59 -8.71
C ASP A 395 9.70 -10.77 -10.22
N VAL A 396 8.91 -11.67 -10.81
CA VAL A 396 8.84 -11.92 -12.25
C VAL A 396 7.39 -11.73 -12.69
N VAL A 397 7.15 -10.64 -13.43
CA VAL A 397 5.82 -10.28 -13.94
C VAL A 397 5.78 -10.55 -15.45
N PRO A 398 4.93 -11.46 -15.93
CA PRO A 398 4.76 -11.68 -17.36
C PRO A 398 4.20 -10.43 -18.05
N ASP A 399 4.88 -9.96 -19.10
CA ASP A 399 4.42 -8.86 -19.98
C ASP A 399 3.89 -9.41 -21.32
N GLY A 400 4.03 -10.71 -21.55
CA GLY A 400 3.61 -11.43 -22.74
C GLY A 400 4.16 -12.87 -22.75
N PRO A 401 3.87 -13.67 -23.79
CA PRO A 401 4.27 -15.08 -23.83
C PRO A 401 5.79 -15.32 -23.82
N ARG A 402 6.59 -14.32 -24.22
CA ARG A 402 8.06 -14.39 -24.33
C ARG A 402 8.76 -13.17 -23.76
N THR A 403 8.06 -12.42 -22.91
CA THR A 403 8.55 -11.17 -22.36
C THR A 403 8.06 -11.04 -20.94
N CYS A 404 8.94 -10.70 -20.01
CA CYS A 404 8.58 -10.44 -18.63
C CYS A 404 9.42 -9.30 -18.03
N THR A 405 8.88 -8.63 -17.03
CA THR A 405 9.60 -7.66 -16.21
C THR A 405 10.07 -8.33 -14.93
N VAL A 406 11.39 -8.34 -14.74
CA VAL A 406 12.03 -8.87 -13.52
C VAL A 406 12.43 -7.70 -12.63
N SER A 407 12.03 -7.73 -11.36
CA SER A 407 12.34 -6.70 -10.37
C SER A 407 13.10 -7.29 -9.19
N ILE A 408 14.10 -6.57 -8.67
CA ILE A 408 14.86 -6.95 -7.47
C ILE A 408 14.86 -5.81 -6.45
N GLY A 409 14.58 -6.13 -5.20
CA GLY A 409 14.72 -5.24 -4.04
C GLY A 409 15.67 -5.84 -3.00
N GLU A 410 16.59 -5.05 -2.46
CA GLU A 410 17.53 -5.47 -1.41
C GLU A 410 17.60 -4.42 -0.30
N ASP A 411 17.64 -4.86 0.96
CA ASP A 411 17.95 -4.02 2.13
C ASP A 411 18.52 -4.89 3.27
N ALA A 412 19.31 -4.24 4.13
CA ALA A 412 19.95 -4.87 5.27
C ALA A 412 18.92 -5.19 6.37
N ALA A 413 18.80 -6.47 6.71
CA ALA A 413 17.95 -6.98 7.77
C ALA A 413 18.58 -6.79 9.17
N THR A 414 19.88 -7.08 9.31
CA THR A 414 20.64 -6.99 10.58
C THR A 414 22.10 -6.58 10.32
N GLY A 415 22.82 -6.08 11.34
CA GLY A 415 24.26 -5.79 11.26
C GLY A 415 24.64 -4.30 11.06
N PRO A 416 25.95 -3.98 11.02
CA PRO A 416 26.47 -2.61 10.96
C PRO A 416 26.05 -1.86 9.70
N GLY A 417 25.69 -2.57 8.62
CA GLY A 417 25.07 -1.99 7.43
C GLY A 417 23.83 -1.16 7.75
N ARG A 418 23.00 -1.57 8.73
CA ARG A 418 21.78 -0.84 9.11
C ARG A 418 22.04 0.55 9.70
N LEU A 419 23.24 0.79 10.23
CA LEU A 419 23.65 2.08 10.81
C LEU A 419 23.93 3.14 9.74
N VAL A 420 24.19 2.74 8.50
CA VAL A 420 24.37 3.66 7.38
C VAL A 420 22.99 4.25 7.01
N PRO A 421 22.84 5.57 6.80
CA PRO A 421 21.57 6.14 6.35
C PRO A 421 21.08 5.51 5.04
N LEU A 422 19.76 5.27 4.93
CA LEU A 422 19.15 4.58 3.79
C LEU A 422 19.57 5.15 2.40
N PRO A 423 19.65 6.48 2.19
CA PRO A 423 20.07 7.02 0.89
C PRO A 423 21.48 6.59 0.49
N LEU A 424 22.41 6.54 1.45
CA LEU A 424 23.81 6.18 1.20
C LEU A 424 23.99 4.68 0.96
N ARG A 425 23.20 3.84 1.64
CA ARG A 425 23.18 2.38 1.37
C ARG A 425 22.68 2.07 -0.04
N GLN A 426 21.63 2.76 -0.46
CA GLN A 426 21.00 2.54 -1.76
C GLN A 426 21.92 2.93 -2.92
N LEU A 427 22.85 3.89 -2.72
CA LEU A 427 23.87 4.20 -3.72
C LEU A 427 24.83 3.03 -4.02
N ALA A 428 25.05 2.12 -3.07
CA ALA A 428 25.87 0.91 -3.29
C ALA A 428 25.02 -0.29 -3.77
N ILE A 429 23.78 -0.40 -3.28
CA ILE A 429 22.87 -1.52 -3.60
C ILE A 429 22.29 -1.41 -5.02
N LEU A 430 21.82 -0.23 -5.43
CA LEU A 430 21.13 -0.06 -6.71
C LEU A 430 22.00 -0.39 -7.94
N PRO A 431 23.28 0.02 -8.02
CA PRO A 431 24.15 -0.38 -9.14
C PRO A 431 24.39 -1.90 -9.17
N ARG A 432 24.60 -2.52 -8.00
CA ARG A 432 24.75 -3.97 -7.86
C ARG A 432 23.51 -4.70 -8.35
N ASN A 433 22.33 -4.26 -7.93
CA ASN A 433 21.05 -4.83 -8.35
C ASN A 433 20.78 -4.68 -9.85
N ARG A 434 21.16 -3.55 -10.46
CA ARG A 434 21.08 -3.36 -11.92
C ARG A 434 21.93 -4.37 -12.68
N GLU A 435 23.16 -4.60 -12.23
CA GLU A 435 24.05 -5.57 -12.85
C GLU A 435 23.59 -7.01 -12.59
N THR A 436 23.11 -7.33 -11.39
CA THR A 436 22.49 -8.63 -11.08
C THR A 436 21.33 -8.95 -12.03
N LEU A 437 20.40 -8.01 -12.22
CA LEU A 437 19.29 -8.18 -13.16
C LEU A 437 19.76 -8.29 -14.61
N ARG A 438 20.80 -7.56 -15.00
CA ARG A 438 21.38 -7.67 -16.35
C ARG A 438 21.91 -9.08 -16.61
N ARG A 439 22.67 -9.65 -15.68
CA ARG A 439 23.23 -11.01 -15.82
C ARG A 439 22.14 -12.07 -15.82
N LEU A 440 21.18 -11.96 -14.90
CA LEU A 440 20.01 -12.83 -14.88
C LEU A 440 19.25 -12.79 -16.21
N GLY A 441 18.99 -11.59 -16.72
CA GLY A 441 18.32 -11.41 -18.02
C GLY A 441 19.10 -12.04 -19.17
N LEU A 442 20.42 -11.88 -19.23
CA LEU A 442 21.25 -12.49 -20.28
C LEU A 442 21.20 -14.03 -20.26
N LEU A 443 21.20 -14.64 -19.06
CA LEU A 443 21.07 -16.09 -18.92
C LEU A 443 19.69 -16.58 -19.38
N ALA A 444 18.62 -15.89 -18.94
CA ALA A 444 17.25 -16.24 -19.32
C ALA A 444 17.00 -16.06 -20.82
N GLU A 445 17.45 -14.95 -21.41
CA GLU A 445 17.37 -14.70 -22.86
C GLU A 445 18.19 -15.71 -23.66
N GLY A 446 19.34 -16.15 -23.13
CA GLY A 446 20.15 -17.23 -23.71
C GLY A 446 19.39 -18.55 -23.77
N ARG A 447 18.85 -18.98 -22.62
CA ARG A 447 18.05 -20.21 -22.50
C ARG A 447 16.79 -20.17 -23.35
N GLN A 448 16.10 -19.03 -23.42
CA GLN A 448 14.91 -18.86 -24.28
C GLN A 448 15.26 -19.07 -25.76
N ARG A 449 16.42 -18.58 -26.22
CA ARG A 449 16.88 -18.79 -27.61
C ARG A 449 17.18 -20.26 -27.90
N GLU A 450 17.77 -20.97 -26.95
CA GLU A 450 18.02 -22.42 -27.07
C GLU A 450 16.71 -23.20 -27.14
N GLN A 451 15.76 -22.93 -26.24
CA GLN A 451 14.43 -23.53 -26.25
C GLN A 451 13.66 -23.24 -27.56
N ASP A 452 13.79 -22.02 -28.09
CA ASP A 452 13.18 -21.63 -29.36
C ASP A 452 13.85 -22.32 -30.58
N ALA A 453 15.15 -22.65 -30.49
CA ALA A 453 15.86 -23.39 -31.52
C ALA A 453 15.50 -24.88 -31.49
N ASP A 454 15.48 -25.49 -30.31
CA ASP A 454 15.09 -26.90 -30.13
C ASP A 454 13.62 -27.14 -30.46
N GLY A 455 12.75 -26.15 -30.20
CA GLY A 455 11.33 -26.18 -30.60
C GLY A 455 11.10 -26.03 -32.12
N LYS A 456 12.12 -25.60 -32.88
CA LYS A 456 12.09 -25.53 -34.35
C LYS A 456 12.61 -26.80 -35.04
N ASP A 457 13.38 -27.63 -34.33
CA ASP A 457 14.03 -28.85 -34.84
C ASP A 457 13.34 -30.16 -34.40
N ALA A 458 12.13 -30.10 -33.83
CA ALA A 458 11.30 -31.29 -33.66
C ALA A 458 10.92 -31.85 -35.05
N PRO A 459 11.37 -33.06 -35.44
CA PRO A 459 11.22 -33.52 -36.81
C PRO A 459 9.75 -33.77 -37.14
N ALA A 460 9.27 -33.07 -38.16
CA ALA A 460 7.99 -33.33 -38.84
C ALA A 460 8.04 -34.61 -39.71
N ASP A 461 8.75 -35.66 -39.29
CA ASP A 461 8.97 -36.88 -40.09
C ASP A 461 8.83 -38.17 -39.26
N ALA A 462 7.66 -38.35 -38.64
CA ALA A 462 7.23 -39.63 -38.07
C ALA A 462 5.79 -40.03 -38.45
N ALA A 463 5.10 -39.25 -39.29
CA ALA A 463 3.74 -39.54 -39.73
C ALA A 463 3.63 -40.08 -41.17
N GLU A 464 4.72 -40.06 -41.96
CA GLU A 464 4.65 -40.42 -43.39
C GLU A 464 5.32 -41.76 -43.77
N ARG A 465 5.90 -42.51 -42.81
CA ARG A 465 6.53 -43.83 -43.08
C ARG A 465 5.72 -45.05 -42.62
N LEU A 466 4.40 -44.92 -42.50
CA LEU A 466 3.50 -46.07 -42.27
C LEU A 466 2.37 -46.21 -43.31
N THR A 467 2.38 -45.40 -44.37
CA THR A 467 1.39 -45.47 -45.47
C THR A 467 1.93 -45.92 -46.82
N GLU A 468 3.22 -46.25 -46.94
CA GLU A 468 3.77 -46.91 -48.12
C GLU A 468 4.50 -48.20 -47.72
N GLY A 469 3.73 -49.29 -47.72
CA GLY A 469 4.19 -50.64 -47.40
C GLY A 469 3.04 -51.63 -47.58
N ARG A 470 2.40 -51.56 -48.74
CA ARG A 470 1.46 -52.55 -49.24
C ARG A 470 2.07 -53.27 -50.43
#